data_AF-A0A925NVP0-F1
#
_entry.id   AF-A0A925NVP0-F1
#
_cell.length_a   1.000
_cell.length_b   1.000
_cell.length_c   1.000
_cell.angle_alpha   90.00
_cell.angle_beta   90.00
_cell.angle_gamma   90.00
#
_symmetry.space_group_name_H-M   'P 1'
#
loop_
_entity.id
_entity.type
_entity.pdbx_description
1 polymer ?
#
loop_
_entity_poly.entity_id
_entity_poly.type
_entity_poly.pdbx_seq_one_letter_code
_entity_poly.pdbx_strand_id
1 'polypeptide(L)'
;PLFSRIHPRFKTPYVSTLITGFIALILAGILPINILGELVSIGTLLAFAIVCIGIIILRYKRPDIKRAFKTPFVPFVPIMGAGICFAQMFSLPWETWARLIAWMALGFVIYFTYGIHKSKLHN
;
A
#
# COMPACT_ATOMS: atom_id res chain seq x y z
N PRO A 1 16.91 -16.04 6.30
CA PRO A 1 16.12 -14.81 6.52
C PRO A 1 15.11 -14.99 7.68
N LEU A 2 15.25 -14.20 8.75
CA LEU A 2 14.43 -14.30 9.97
C LEU A 2 12.91 -14.20 9.68
N PHE A 3 12.53 -13.32 8.75
CA PHE A 3 11.14 -13.10 8.29
C PHE A 3 10.61 -14.17 7.32
N SER A 4 11.45 -15.11 6.88
CA SER A 4 11.06 -16.20 5.97
C SER A 4 10.99 -17.55 6.69
N ARG A 5 11.07 -17.58 8.03
CA ARG A 5 10.88 -18.84 8.78
C ARG A 5 9.40 -19.21 8.78
N ILE A 6 9.11 -20.31 8.10
CA ILE A 6 7.77 -20.83 7.90
C ILE A 6 7.48 -21.88 8.99
N HIS A 7 6.30 -21.83 9.59
CA HIS A 7 5.88 -22.81 10.58
C HIS A 7 5.75 -24.20 9.93
N PRO A 8 6.37 -25.26 10.49
CA PRO A 8 6.45 -26.57 9.84
C PRO A 8 5.08 -27.21 9.57
N ARG A 9 4.08 -26.97 10.44
CA ARG A 9 2.72 -27.52 10.29
C ARG A 9 1.73 -26.64 9.51
N PHE A 10 1.77 -25.32 9.70
CA PHE A 10 0.76 -24.38 9.18
C PHE A 10 1.24 -23.63 7.94
N LYS A 11 2.52 -23.78 7.59
CA LYS A 11 3.16 -23.10 6.46
C LYS A 11 3.00 -21.57 6.47
N THR A 12 2.84 -20.97 7.64
CA THR A 12 2.74 -19.51 7.83
C THR A 12 4.06 -18.90 8.32
N PRO A 13 4.39 -17.65 7.95
CA PRO A 13 5.57 -16.94 8.43
C PRO A 13 5.38 -16.45 9.88
N TYR A 14 5.37 -17.37 10.84
CA TYR A 14 4.95 -17.13 12.23
C TYR A 14 5.79 -16.08 12.97
N VAL A 15 7.11 -16.02 12.71
CA VAL A 15 8.00 -15.02 13.33
C VAL A 15 7.59 -13.61 12.90
N SER A 16 7.35 -13.42 11.61
CA SER A 16 6.91 -12.14 11.04
C SER A 16 5.57 -11.71 11.63
N THR A 17 4.62 -12.64 11.70
CA THR A 17 3.27 -12.37 12.24
C THR A 17 3.31 -12.02 13.73
N LEU A 18 4.13 -12.70 14.53
CA LEU A 18 4.26 -12.40 15.96
C LEU A 18 4.88 -11.02 16.19
N ILE A 19 5.94 -10.69 15.45
CA ILE A 19 6.61 -9.39 15.58
C ILE A 19 5.66 -8.25 15.17
N THR A 20 5.04 -8.35 13.99
CA THR A 20 4.13 -7.28 13.52
C THR A 20 2.88 -7.19 14.40
N GLY A 21 2.33 -8.32 14.84
CA GLY A 21 1.18 -8.36 15.74
C GLY A 21 1.46 -7.75 17.10
N PHE A 22 2.64 -8.02 17.67
CA PHE A 22 3.05 -7.42 18.94
C PHE A 22 3.22 -5.90 18.85
N ILE A 23 3.87 -5.41 17.78
CA ILE A 23 3.99 -3.96 17.53
C ILE A 23 2.60 -3.33 17.35
N ALA A 24 1.72 -3.95 16.58
CA ALA A 24 0.36 -3.47 16.37
C ALA A 24 -0.45 -3.42 17.68
N LEU A 25 -0.31 -4.42 18.56
CA LEU A 25 -0.96 -4.46 19.86
C LEU A 25 -0.55 -3.29 20.75
N ILE A 26 0.76 -2.98 20.81
CA ILE A 26 1.26 -1.85 21.59
C ILE A 26 0.72 -0.53 21.03
N LEU A 27 0.80 -0.34 19.70
CA LEU A 27 0.33 0.90 19.06
C LEU A 27 -1.18 1.10 19.24
N ALA A 28 -1.97 0.03 19.13
CA ALA A 28 -3.42 0.08 19.35
C ALA A 28 -3.81 0.36 20.81
N GLY A 29 -2.98 -0.04 21.79
CA GLY A 29 -3.23 0.24 23.20
C GLY A 29 -2.92 1.68 23.63
N ILE A 30 -2.06 2.39 22.89
CA ILE A 30 -1.57 3.73 23.26
C ILE A 30 -2.24 4.83 22.42
N LEU A 31 -2.50 4.57 21.14
CA LEU A 31 -2.97 5.60 20.21
C LEU A 31 -4.50 5.62 20.12
N PRO A 32 -5.12 6.81 20.05
CA PRO A 32 -6.57 6.92 19.91
C PRO A 32 -7.04 6.39 18.55
N ILE A 33 -8.20 5.70 18.56
CA ILE A 33 -8.75 5.02 17.38
C ILE A 33 -9.00 5.96 16.19
N ASN A 34 -9.33 7.23 16.45
CA ASN A 34 -9.57 8.21 15.39
C ASN A 34 -8.31 8.46 14.55
N ILE A 35 -7.15 8.65 15.21
CA ILE A 35 -5.87 8.86 14.51
C ILE A 35 -5.48 7.61 13.74
N LEU A 36 -5.68 6.41 14.31
CA LEU A 36 -5.44 5.15 13.62
C LEU A 36 -6.32 5.00 12.38
N GLY A 37 -7.61 5.33 12.52
CA GLY A 37 -8.57 5.28 11.42
C GLY A 37 -8.16 6.20 10.28
N GLU A 38 -7.77 7.45 10.58
CA GLU A 38 -7.30 8.41 9.58
C GLU A 38 -6.02 7.94 8.88
N LEU A 39 -5.05 7.41 9.62
CA LEU A 39 -3.79 6.89 9.09
C LEU A 39 -3.99 5.68 8.17
N VAL A 40 -4.84 4.74 8.55
CA VAL A 40 -5.16 3.59 7.71
C VAL A 40 -5.95 4.04 6.47
N SER A 41 -6.92 4.94 6.65
CA SER A 41 -7.77 5.42 5.55
C SER A 41 -6.99 6.17 4.48
N ILE A 42 -6.10 7.09 4.85
CA ILE A 42 -5.30 7.81 3.84
C ILE A 42 -4.40 6.86 3.04
N GLY A 43 -3.84 5.84 3.70
CA GLY A 43 -2.99 4.84 3.05
C GLY A 43 -3.76 3.95 2.09
N THR A 44 -4.95 3.48 2.48
CA THR A 44 -5.80 2.66 1.61
C THR A 44 -6.35 3.46 0.43
N LEU A 45 -6.77 4.72 0.65
CA LEU A 45 -7.21 5.63 -0.42
C LEU A 45 -6.08 5.89 -1.43
N LEU A 46 -4.85 6.12 -0.97
CA LEU A 46 -3.70 6.27 -1.85
C LEU A 46 -3.45 5.00 -2.67
N ALA A 47 -3.47 3.83 -2.03
CA ALA A 47 -3.30 2.55 -2.73
C ALA A 47 -4.39 2.33 -3.79
N PHE A 48 -5.65 2.64 -3.48
CA PHE A 48 -6.76 2.54 -4.43
C PHE A 48 -6.63 3.54 -5.59
N ALA A 49 -6.22 4.77 -5.32
CA ALA A 49 -5.94 5.75 -6.37
C ALA A 49 -4.83 5.26 -7.32
N ILE A 50 -3.73 4.73 -6.78
CA ILE A 50 -2.63 4.15 -7.57
C ILE A 50 -3.11 2.97 -8.40
N VAL A 51 -3.93 2.07 -7.84
CA VAL A 51 -4.50 0.93 -8.57
C VAL A 51 -5.42 1.40 -9.71
N CYS A 52 -6.28 2.38 -9.48
CA CYS A 52 -7.15 2.95 -10.50
C CYS A 52 -6.34 3.52 -11.68
N ILE A 53 -5.27 4.27 -11.39
CA ILE A 53 -4.35 4.78 -12.40
C ILE A 53 -3.61 3.62 -13.09
N GLY A 54 -3.17 2.63 -12.33
CA GLY A 54 -2.48 1.43 -12.80
C GLY A 54 -3.31 0.63 -13.81
N ILE A 55 -4.63 0.56 -13.65
CA ILE A 55 -5.53 -0.09 -14.61
C ILE A 55 -5.47 0.59 -15.99
N ILE A 56 -5.46 1.93 -16.02
CA ILE A 56 -5.35 2.72 -17.26
C ILE A 56 -3.99 2.47 -17.91
N ILE A 57 -2.91 2.53 -17.13
CA ILE A 57 -1.55 2.30 -17.61
C ILE A 57 -1.39 0.88 -18.19
N LEU A 58 -1.91 -0.12 -17.48
CA LEU A 58 -1.83 -1.52 -17.91
C LEU A 58 -2.62 -1.78 -19.20
N ARG A 59 -3.74 -1.07 -19.39
CA ARG A 59 -4.54 -1.13 -20.62
C ARG A 59 -3.79 -0.61 -21.82
N TYR A 60 -3.00 0.47 -21.66
CA TYR A 60 -2.20 1.04 -22.73
C TYR A 60 -0.89 0.26 -22.98
N LYS A 61 -0.15 -0.10 -21.92
CA LYS A 61 1.17 -0.75 -22.07
C LYS A 61 1.10 -2.24 -22.41
N ARG A 62 0.07 -2.96 -22.00
CA ARG A 62 -0.08 -4.40 -22.25
C ARG A 62 -1.51 -4.75 -22.65
N PRO A 63 -1.91 -4.41 -23.88
CA PRO A 63 -3.26 -4.68 -24.37
C PRO A 63 -3.55 -6.19 -24.50
N ASP A 64 -2.55 -7.00 -24.85
CA ASP A 64 -2.69 -8.41 -25.27
C ASP A 64 -2.92 -9.42 -24.13
N ILE A 65 -2.90 -8.96 -22.87
CA ILE A 65 -3.11 -9.82 -21.72
C ILE A 65 -4.57 -10.34 -21.70
N LYS A 66 -4.73 -11.66 -21.63
CA LYS A 66 -6.03 -12.30 -21.38
C LYS A 66 -6.51 -11.97 -19.97
N ARG A 67 -7.54 -11.12 -19.87
CA ARG A 67 -8.14 -10.69 -18.60
C ARG A 67 -9.44 -11.48 -18.37
N ALA A 68 -9.50 -12.27 -17.30
CA ALA A 68 -10.71 -13.03 -16.93
C ALA A 68 -11.89 -12.11 -16.58
N PHE A 69 -11.59 -10.96 -15.96
CA PHE A 69 -12.53 -9.86 -15.72
C PHE A 69 -11.99 -8.55 -16.31
N LYS A 70 -12.87 -7.78 -16.94
CA LYS A 70 -12.56 -6.47 -17.51
C LYS A 70 -13.49 -5.44 -16.88
N THR A 71 -12.93 -4.39 -16.29
CA THR A 71 -13.71 -3.24 -15.81
C THR A 71 -14.51 -2.64 -16.97
N PRO A 72 -15.83 -2.42 -16.81
CA PRO A 72 -16.65 -1.77 -17.83
C PRO A 72 -16.25 -0.29 -17.97
N PHE A 73 -16.48 0.29 -19.16
CA PHE A 73 -16.26 1.71 -19.45
C PHE A 73 -14.87 2.27 -19.04
N VAL A 74 -13.79 1.57 -19.39
CA VAL A 74 -12.42 2.11 -19.29
C VAL A 74 -12.21 3.13 -20.40
N PRO A 75 -11.66 4.33 -20.13
CA PRO A 75 -10.98 4.75 -18.88
C PRO A 75 -11.86 5.48 -17.85
N PHE A 76 -13.14 5.73 -18.13
CA PHE A 76 -14.02 6.55 -17.30
C PHE A 76 -14.18 6.03 -15.86
N VAL A 77 -14.47 4.74 -15.69
CA VAL A 77 -14.68 4.14 -14.35
C VAL A 77 -13.43 4.26 -13.46
N PRO A 78 -12.21 3.89 -13.94
CA PRO A 78 -10.99 4.12 -13.16
C PRO A 78 -10.72 5.60 -12.86
N ILE A 79 -11.01 6.53 -13.77
CA ILE A 79 -10.81 7.96 -13.54
C ILE A 79 -11.73 8.47 -12.43
N MET A 80 -13.01 8.10 -12.47
CA MET A 80 -13.95 8.47 -11.40
C MET A 80 -13.54 7.86 -10.06
N GLY A 81 -13.12 6.59 -10.05
CA GLY A 81 -12.64 5.93 -8.82
C GLY A 81 -11.44 6.64 -8.21
N ALA A 82 -10.44 6.99 -9.03
CA ALA A 82 -9.30 7.79 -8.59
C ALA A 82 -9.75 9.17 -8.08
N GLY A 83 -10.65 9.84 -8.81
CA GLY A 83 -11.20 11.15 -8.44
C GLY A 83 -11.89 11.14 -7.08
N ILE A 84 -12.72 10.14 -6.80
CA ILE A 84 -13.37 9.96 -5.49
C ILE A 84 -12.34 9.71 -4.39
N CYS A 85 -11.34 8.85 -4.65
CA CYS A 85 -10.27 8.59 -3.69
C CYS A 85 -9.53 9.89 -3.34
N PHE A 86 -9.14 10.68 -4.34
CA PHE A 86 -8.48 11.97 -4.11
C PHE A 86 -9.40 12.96 -3.38
N ALA A 87 -10.68 13.04 -3.75
CA ALA A 87 -11.65 13.90 -3.07
C ALA A 87 -11.77 13.55 -1.57
N GLN A 88 -11.85 12.26 -1.24
CA GLN A 88 -11.85 11.83 0.16
C GLN A 88 -10.52 12.13 0.86
N MET A 89 -9.39 11.97 0.17
CA MET A 89 -8.07 12.33 0.71
C MET A 89 -7.95 13.82 1.05
N PHE A 90 -8.56 14.71 0.27
CA PHE A 90 -8.59 16.15 0.57
C PHE A 90 -9.45 16.50 1.79
N SER A 91 -10.41 15.65 2.15
CA SER A 91 -11.25 15.84 3.34
C SER A 91 -10.55 15.44 4.64
N LEU A 92 -9.37 14.80 4.59
CA LEU A 92 -8.61 14.40 5.78
C LEU A 92 -7.75 15.55 6.32
N PRO A 93 -7.51 15.62 7.65
CA PRO A 93 -6.68 16.65 8.26
C PRO A 93 -5.25 16.70 7.68
N TRP A 94 -4.65 17.89 7.68
CA TRP A 94 -3.29 18.11 7.18
C TRP A 94 -2.22 17.29 7.94
N GLU A 95 -2.46 17.04 9.23
CA GLU A 95 -1.67 16.14 10.08
C GLU A 95 -1.45 14.76 9.42
N THR A 96 -2.51 14.21 8.82
CA THR A 96 -2.52 12.87 8.23
C THR A 96 -1.73 12.83 6.92
N TRP A 97 -1.75 13.92 6.14
CA TRP A 97 -0.90 14.12 4.98
C TRP A 97 0.58 14.23 5.35
N ALA A 98 0.92 15.02 6.38
CA ALA A 98 2.30 15.16 6.82
C ALA A 98 2.90 13.81 7.25
N ARG A 99 2.14 12.99 7.99
CA ARG A 99 2.54 11.64 8.40
C ARG A 99 2.75 10.72 7.19
N LEU A 100 1.86 10.76 6.20
CA LEU A 100 2.00 9.99 4.96
C LEU A 100 3.27 10.36 4.19
N ILE A 101 3.52 11.66 4.01
CA ILE A 101 4.70 12.16 3.29
C ILE A 101 5.98 11.78 4.04
N ALA A 102 6.01 11.92 5.36
CA ALA A 102 7.14 11.51 6.18
C ALA A 102 7.42 10.00 6.05
N TRP A 103 6.37 9.17 6.06
CA TRP A 103 6.50 7.72 5.88
C TRP A 103 6.96 7.34 4.47
N MET A 104 6.46 8.02 3.44
CA MET A 104 6.91 7.86 2.05
C MET A 104 8.38 8.26 1.89
N ALA A 105 8.79 9.38 2.48
CA ALA A 105 10.18 9.82 2.47
C ALA A 105 11.11 8.80 3.13
N LEU A 106 10.73 8.29 4.30
CA LEU A 106 11.47 7.21 4.98
C LEU A 106 11.58 5.96 4.09
N GLY A 107 10.47 5.56 3.46
CA GLY A 107 10.43 4.44 2.51
C GLY A 107 11.39 4.64 1.33
N PHE A 108 11.43 5.85 0.76
CA PHE A 108 12.38 6.20 -0.30
C PHE A 108 13.83 6.16 0.18
N VAL A 109 14.13 6.71 1.37
CA VAL A 109 15.47 6.66 1.94
C VAL A 109 15.94 5.21 2.10
N ILE A 110 15.10 4.33 2.67
CA ILE A 110 15.42 2.90 2.81
C ILE A 110 15.58 2.23 1.43
N TYR A 111 14.72 2.57 0.47
CA TYR A 111 14.79 2.02 -0.89
C TYR A 111 16.09 2.42 -1.60
N PHE A 112 16.50 3.68 -1.54
CA PHE A 112 17.74 4.13 -2.19
C PHE A 112 19.00 3.66 -1.47
N THR A 113 18.98 3.56 -0.14
CA THR A 113 20.16 3.13 0.64
C THR A 113 20.36 1.62 0.59
N TYR A 114 19.31 0.84 0.83
CA TYR A 114 19.38 -0.63 0.91
C TYR A 114 18.74 -1.31 -0.30
N GLY A 115 17.55 -0.87 -0.70
CA GLY A 115 16.75 -1.50 -1.74
C GLY A 115 17.46 -1.58 -3.09
N ILE A 116 18.11 -0.52 -3.54
CA ILE A 116 18.81 -0.49 -4.83
C ILE A 116 20.01 -1.44 -4.87
N HIS A 117 20.71 -1.60 -3.74
CA HIS A 117 21.89 -2.46 -3.63
C HIS A 117 21.55 -3.95 -3.49
N LYS A 118 20.33 -4.28 -3.04
CA LYS A 118 19.82 -5.66 -2.92
C LYS A 118 18.82 -6.05 -4.00
N SER A 119 18.39 -5.11 -4.84
CA SER A 119 17.44 -5.37 -5.92
C SER A 119 18.11 -6.24 -6.98
N LYS A 120 17.58 -7.45 -7.19
CA LYS A 120 17.98 -8.36 -8.27
C LYS A 120 17.50 -7.85 -9.63
N LEU A 121 17.83 -6.61 -9.98
CA LEU A 121 17.56 -6.03 -11.31
C LEU A 121 18.55 -6.56 -12.37
N HIS A 122 19.51 -7.41 -11.98
CA HIS A 122 20.45 -8.07 -12.87
C HIS A 122 20.64 -9.56 -12.51
N ASN A 123 19.55 -10.34 -12.49
CA ASN A 123 19.60 -11.80 -12.62
C ASN A 123 18.32 -12.30 -13.29
#